data_AF-A0A953WJW3-F1
#
_entry.id   AF-A0A953WJW3-F1
#
_cell.length_a   1.000
_cell.length_b   1.000
_cell.length_c   1.000
_cell.angle_alpha   90.00
_cell.angle_beta   90.00
_cell.angle_gamma   90.00
#
_symmetry.space_group_name_H-M   'P 1'
#
loop_
_entity.id
_entity.type
_entity.pdbx_description
1 polymer ?
#
loop_
_entity_poly.entity_id
_entity_poly.type
_entity_poly.pdbx_seq_one_letter_code
_entity_poly.pdbx_strand_id
1 'polypeptide(L)'
;DLSAPDPTTIFNLFGLLPYDPTSLPVIGAFLGIGVLPLLMGVAMWFQTKLNPPPSDPMQAQIFGLMPIMFTFLFASFASGLVLYWFWNTFLSIGQQWVIMKRNGVSVDWGTNLNLPWMKK
;
A
#
# COMPACT_ATOMS: atom_id res chain seq x y z
N ASP A 1 -6.41 -4.24 19.68
CA ASP A 1 -6.86 -2.87 19.99
C ASP A 1 -6.80 -2.08 18.68
N LEU A 2 -7.90 -1.47 18.26
CA LEU A 2 -7.96 -0.71 17.00
C LEU A 2 -7.53 0.76 17.14
N SER A 3 -7.35 1.23 18.37
CA SER A 3 -6.95 2.62 18.67
C SER A 3 -5.42 2.80 18.65
N ALA A 4 -4.67 1.71 18.78
CA ALA A 4 -3.21 1.70 18.70
C ALA A 4 -2.73 1.31 17.27
N PRO A 5 -1.48 1.65 16.92
CA PRO A 5 -0.80 1.11 15.75
C PRO A 5 -0.80 -0.42 15.73
N ASP A 6 -0.69 -1.01 14.54
CA ASP A 6 -0.70 -2.47 14.37
C ASP A 6 0.55 -3.11 15.01
N PRO A 7 0.39 -3.97 16.04
CA PRO A 7 1.51 -4.60 16.72
C PRO A 7 2.13 -5.75 15.90
N THR A 8 1.50 -6.20 14.80
CA THR A 8 1.92 -7.35 14.01
C THR A 8 2.92 -6.98 12.92
N THR A 9 4.08 -6.48 13.33
CA THR A 9 5.13 -6.03 12.41
C THR A 9 5.83 -7.20 11.69
N ILE A 10 6.41 -6.95 10.51
CA ILE A 10 7.25 -7.95 9.84
C ILE A 10 8.44 -8.37 10.73
N PHE A 11 8.98 -7.43 11.51
CA PHE A 11 10.20 -7.62 12.28
C PHE A 11 9.99 -8.44 13.56
N ASN A 12 8.82 -8.37 14.18
CA ASN A 12 8.45 -9.29 15.26
C ASN A 12 7.73 -10.56 14.75
N LEU A 13 7.93 -10.91 13.48
CA LEU A 13 7.33 -12.07 12.81
C LEU A 13 5.80 -12.10 12.96
N PHE A 14 5.16 -10.96 12.69
CA PHE A 14 3.71 -10.75 12.81
C PHE A 14 3.17 -11.02 14.22
N GLY A 15 3.95 -10.67 15.25
CA GLY A 15 3.61 -10.87 16.65
C GLY A 15 4.01 -12.22 17.24
N LEU A 16 4.76 -13.05 16.50
CA LEU A 16 5.29 -14.32 17.02
C LEU A 16 6.40 -14.09 18.06
N LEU A 17 7.17 -13.00 17.94
CA LEU A 17 8.20 -12.62 18.90
C LEU A 17 7.66 -11.56 19.88
N PRO A 18 7.86 -11.73 21.21
CA PRO A 18 7.30 -10.85 22.23
C PRO A 18 8.16 -9.59 22.44
N TYR A 19 8.49 -8.88 21.37
CA TYR A 19 9.16 -7.58 21.43
C TYR A 19 8.54 -6.59 20.43
N ASP A 20 8.65 -5.31 20.76
CA ASP A 20 8.15 -4.22 19.93
C ASP A 20 9.30 -3.53 19.19
N PRO A 21 9.45 -3.73 17.88
CA PRO A 21 10.50 -3.08 17.09
C PRO A 21 10.30 -1.56 16.94
N THR A 22 9.11 -1.04 17.25
CA THR A 22 8.81 0.40 17.18
C THR A 22 9.39 1.19 18.35
N SER A 23 9.82 0.49 19.41
CA SER A 23 10.45 1.08 20.59
C SER A 23 11.82 1.72 20.34
N LEU A 24 12.44 1.45 19.18
CA LEU A 24 13.74 2.01 18.82
C LEU A 24 13.62 3.49 18.41
N PRO A 25 14.41 4.41 19.01
CA PRO A 25 14.39 5.81 18.62
C PRO A 25 14.89 5.99 17.18
N VAL A 26 14.30 6.96 16.46
CA VAL A 26 14.61 7.33 15.06
C VAL A 26 14.18 6.29 14.01
N ILE A 27 14.48 5.00 14.22
CA ILE A 27 14.23 3.94 13.22
C ILE A 27 12.98 3.11 13.50
N GLY A 28 12.44 3.13 14.73
CA GLY A 28 11.33 2.28 15.15
C GLY A 28 10.07 2.44 14.29
N ALA A 29 9.77 3.66 13.84
CA ALA A 29 8.64 3.92 12.94
C ALA A 29 8.76 3.20 11.59
N PHE A 30 9.98 3.06 11.05
CA PHE A 30 10.25 2.33 9.81
C PHE A 30 10.23 0.82 10.00
N LEU A 31 10.49 0.35 11.22
CA LEU A 31 10.41 -1.05 11.62
C LEU A 31 8.99 -1.46 12.08
N GLY A 32 8.07 -0.50 12.15
CA GLY A 32 6.68 -0.68 12.58
C GLY A 32 5.71 -1.11 11.49
N ILE A 33 6.19 -1.60 10.34
CA ILE A 33 5.30 -1.99 9.24
C ILE A 33 4.52 -3.25 9.66
N GLY A 34 3.31 -3.03 10.15
CA GLY A 34 2.32 -4.05 10.44
C GLY A 34 1.73 -4.70 9.19
N VAL A 35 0.95 -5.77 9.37
CA VAL A 35 0.20 -6.42 8.30
C VAL A 35 -0.75 -5.43 7.62
N LEU A 36 -1.45 -4.61 8.40
CA LEU A 36 -2.48 -3.71 7.86
C LEU A 36 -1.93 -2.62 6.93
N PRO A 37 -0.91 -1.83 7.32
CA PRO A 37 -0.27 -0.87 6.41
C PRO A 37 0.27 -1.53 5.13
N LEU A 38 0.83 -2.74 5.24
CA LEU A 38 1.34 -3.48 4.09
C LEU A 38 0.21 -3.88 3.13
N LEU A 39 -0.90 -4.41 3.65
CA LEU A 39 -2.08 -4.72 2.85
C LEU A 39 -2.66 -3.46 2.21
N MET A 40 -2.67 -2.34 2.92
CA MET A 40 -3.09 -1.06 2.37
C MET A 40 -2.18 -0.59 1.23
N GLY A 41 -0.85 -0.70 1.37
CA GLY A 41 0.11 -0.40 0.31
C GLY A 41 -0.13 -1.23 -0.96
N VAL A 42 -0.37 -2.53 -0.80
CA VAL A 42 -0.72 -3.43 -1.91
C VAL A 42 -2.06 -3.03 -2.54
N ALA A 43 -3.07 -2.71 -1.74
CA ALA A 43 -4.37 -2.25 -2.24
C ALA A 43 -4.23 -0.95 -3.04
N MET A 44 -3.48 0.03 -2.52
CA MET A 44 -3.20 1.29 -3.24
C MET A 44 -2.46 1.03 -4.55
N TRP A 45 -1.53 0.08 -4.58
CA TRP A 45 -0.86 -0.30 -5.82
C TRP A 45 -1.86 -0.79 -6.87
N PHE A 46 -2.78 -1.69 -6.51
CA PHE A 46 -3.86 -2.10 -7.41
C PHE A 46 -4.80 -0.95 -7.80
N GLN A 47 -5.13 -0.07 -6.86
CA GLN A 47 -5.96 1.10 -7.12
C GLN A 47 -5.33 2.03 -8.16
N THR A 48 -4.02 2.27 -8.09
CA THR A 48 -3.31 3.09 -9.08
C THR A 48 -3.34 2.48 -10.48
N LYS A 49 -3.40 1.15 -10.63
CA LYS A 49 -3.56 0.48 -11.93
C LYS A 49 -4.94 0.67 -12.57
N LEU A 50 -5.94 0.99 -11.77
CA LEU A 50 -7.29 1.26 -12.26
C LEU A 50 -7.50 2.73 -12.63
N ASN A 51 -6.50 3.58 -12.37
CA ASN A 51 -6.51 5.00 -12.72
C ASN A 51 -5.65 5.24 -13.98
N PRO A 52 -6.07 6.16 -14.87
CA PRO A 52 -5.22 6.57 -15.99
C PRO A 52 -3.88 7.13 -15.49
N PRO A 53 -2.74 6.70 -16.04
CA PRO A 53 -1.45 7.24 -15.64
C PRO A 53 -1.31 8.71 -16.09
N PRO A 54 -0.57 9.54 -15.34
CA PRO A 54 -0.20 10.88 -15.78
C PRO A 54 0.54 10.85 -17.13
N SER A 55 0.34 11.85 -17.97
CA SER A 55 0.99 11.94 -19.30
C SER A 55 2.49 12.21 -19.24
N ASP A 56 2.98 12.82 -18.15
CA ASP A 56 4.38 13.12 -17.91
C ASP A 56 5.10 11.92 -17.23
N PRO A 57 6.21 11.41 -17.79
CA PRO A 57 6.96 10.31 -17.21
C PRO A 57 7.48 10.57 -15.78
N MET A 58 7.85 11.81 -15.43
CA MET A 58 8.31 12.14 -14.09
C MET A 58 7.18 12.02 -13.07
N GLN A 59 5.98 12.50 -13.42
CA GLN A 59 4.80 12.36 -12.56
C GLN A 59 4.39 10.90 -12.41
N ALA A 60 4.43 10.12 -13.50
CA ALA A 60 4.13 8.68 -13.43
C ALA A 60 5.07 7.94 -12.46
N GLN A 61 6.35 8.29 -12.41
CA GLN A 61 7.30 7.73 -11.45
C GLN A 61 6.93 8.09 -10.01
N ILE A 62 6.60 9.35 -9.73
CA ILE A 62 6.18 9.80 -8.39
C ILE A 62 4.90 9.06 -7.95
N PHE A 63 3.90 8.95 -8.84
CA PHE A 63 2.67 8.20 -8.57
C PHE A 63 2.93 6.72 -8.28
N GLY A 64 3.90 6.11 -8.96
CA GLY A 64 4.32 4.73 -8.71
C GLY A 64 4.97 4.51 -7.35
N LEU A 65 5.59 5.56 -6.77
CA LEU A 65 6.22 5.51 -5.45
C LEU A 65 5.25 5.82 -4.30
N MET A 66 4.13 6.50 -4.57
CA MET A 66 3.16 6.88 -3.56
C MET A 66 2.65 5.70 -2.69
N PRO A 67 2.27 4.53 -3.23
CA PRO A 67 1.81 3.41 -2.41
C PRO A 67 2.85 2.97 -1.37
N ILE A 68 4.14 3.00 -1.76
CA ILE A 68 5.25 2.64 -0.87
C ILE A 68 5.38 3.69 0.23
N MET A 69 5.43 4.98 -0.12
CA MET A 69 5.51 6.06 0.86
C MET A 69 4.34 6.04 1.86
N PHE A 70 3.11 5.85 1.37
CA PHE A 70 1.92 5.79 2.23
C PHE A 70 1.90 4.56 3.14
N THR A 71 2.54 3.45 2.75
CA THR A 71 2.70 2.27 3.62
C THR A 71 3.46 2.62 4.90
N PHE A 72 4.58 3.36 4.77
CA PHE A 72 5.34 3.82 5.93
C PHE A 72 4.59 4.87 6.75
N LEU A 73 3.84 5.76 6.08
CA LEU A 73 3.00 6.73 6.79
C LEU A 73 1.93 6.03 7.64
N PHE A 74 1.19 5.07 7.06
CA PHE A 74 0.12 4.36 7.75
C PHE A 74 0.60 3.44 8.87
N ALA A 75 1.87 3.02 8.87
CA ALA A 75 2.46 2.24 9.97
C ALA A 75 2.38 2.95 11.33
N SER A 76 2.36 4.29 11.33
CA SER A 76 2.26 5.11 12.54
C SER A 76 0.82 5.39 13.00
N PHE A 77 -0.18 5.04 12.19
CA PHE A 77 -1.58 5.38 12.46
C PHE A 77 -2.30 4.28 13.22
N ALA A 78 -3.40 4.64 13.89
CA ALA A 78 -4.28 3.68 14.55
C ALA A 78 -4.78 2.61 13.56
N SER A 79 -4.63 1.34 13.94
CA SER A 79 -4.96 0.19 13.08
C SER A 79 -6.42 0.18 12.62
N GLY A 80 -7.36 0.70 13.42
CA GLY A 80 -8.77 0.84 13.04
C GLY A 80 -8.99 1.83 11.89
N LEU A 81 -8.24 2.95 11.86
CA LEU A 81 -8.30 3.92 10.77
C LEU A 81 -7.75 3.31 9.48
N VAL A 82 -6.62 2.60 9.57
CA VAL A 82 -6.00 1.94 8.42
C VAL A 82 -6.90 0.82 7.89
N LEU A 83 -7.53 0.03 8.76
CA LEU A 83 -8.49 -1.01 8.39
C LEU A 83 -9.72 -0.42 7.67
N TYR A 84 -10.26 0.69 8.17
CA TYR A 84 -11.36 1.39 7.53
C TYR A 84 -10.98 1.84 6.11
N TRP A 85 -9.82 2.47 5.94
CA TRP A 85 -9.35 2.88 4.61
C TRP A 85 -9.08 1.70 3.69
N PHE A 86 -8.45 0.64 4.21
CA PHE A 86 -8.22 -0.57 3.44
C PHE A 86 -9.54 -1.13 2.90
N TRP A 87 -10.55 -1.25 3.74
CA TRP A 87 -11.86 -1.77 3.33
C TRP A 87 -12.52 -0.87 2.26
N ASN A 88 -12.47 0.45 2.44
CA ASN A 88 -12.99 1.39 1.46
C ASN A 88 -12.27 1.29 0.11
N THR A 89 -10.94 1.23 0.12
CA THR A 89 -10.11 1.06 -1.09
C THR A 89 -10.39 -0.28 -1.76
N PHE A 90 -10.51 -1.36 -0.99
CA PHE A 90 -10.81 -2.70 -1.52
C PHE A 90 -12.13 -2.73 -2.29
N LEU A 91 -13.20 -2.17 -1.70
CA LEU A 91 -14.50 -2.06 -2.37
C LEU A 91 -14.43 -1.16 -3.61
N SER A 92 -13.70 -0.05 -3.52
CA SER A 92 -13.53 0.89 -4.65
C SER A 92 -12.81 0.25 -5.84
N ILE A 93 -11.78 -0.56 -5.58
CA ILE A 93 -11.08 -1.35 -6.61
C ILE A 93 -12.06 -2.31 -7.28
N GLY A 94 -12.83 -3.06 -6.49
CA GLY A 94 -13.82 -3.99 -7.01
C GLY A 94 -14.86 -3.30 -7.89
N GLN A 95 -15.41 -2.17 -7.43
CA GLN A 95 -16.36 -1.36 -8.20
C GLN A 95 -15.73 -0.88 -9.51
N GLN A 96 -14.55 -0.26 -9.44
CA GLN A 96 -13.89 0.33 -10.59
C GLN A 96 -13.51 -0.73 -11.63
N TRP A 97 -13.04 -1.89 -11.18
CA TRP A 97 -12.77 -3.03 -12.05
C TRP A 97 -14.02 -3.52 -12.79
N VAL A 98 -15.17 -3.63 -12.11
CA VAL A 98 -16.44 -4.00 -12.74
C VAL A 98 -16.85 -2.96 -13.80
N ILE A 99 -16.69 -1.67 -13.52
CA ILE A 99 -17.00 -0.59 -14.47
C ILE A 99 -16.11 -0.68 -15.71
N MET A 100 -14.79 -0.80 -15.54
CA MET A 100 -13.84 -0.93 -16.64
C MET A 100 -14.13 -2.16 -17.51
N LYS A 101 -14.43 -3.30 -16.88
CA LYS A 101 -14.80 -4.53 -17.58
C LYS A 101 -16.08 -4.37 -18.40
N ARG A 102 -17.10 -3.68 -17.86
CA ARG A 102 -18.36 -3.38 -18.58
C ARG A 102 -18.16 -2.42 -19.76
N ASN A 103 -17.22 -1.50 -19.63
CA ASN A 103 -16.87 -0.53 -20.67
C ASN A 103 -15.84 -1.06 -21.68
N GLY A 104 -15.43 -2.33 -21.59
CA GLY A 104 -14.47 -2.94 -22.51
C GLY A 104 -13.03 -2.46 -22.34
N VAL A 105 -12.68 -1.85 -21.20
CA VAL A 105 -11.34 -1.34 -20.92
C VAL A 105 -10.49 -2.46 -20.32
N SER A 106 -9.35 -2.76 -20.95
CA SER A 106 -8.34 -3.69 -20.41
C SER A 106 -7.57 -3.06 -19.26
N VAL A 107 -7.43 -3.77 -18.15
CA VAL A 107 -6.59 -3.35 -17.02
C VAL A 107 -5.18 -3.89 -17.20
N ASP A 108 -4.19 -3.01 -17.18
CA ASP A 108 -2.77 -3.40 -17.18
C ASP A 108 -2.31 -3.73 -15.75
N TRP A 109 -2.29 -5.03 -15.44
CA TRP A 109 -1.88 -5.53 -14.13
C TRP A 109 -0.36 -5.67 -13.96
N GLY A 110 0.45 -5.52 -15.01
CA GLY A 110 1.89 -5.79 -14.90
C GLY A 110 2.68 -5.85 -16.19
N THR A 111 2.07 -5.57 -17.35
CA THR A 111 2.78 -5.56 -18.64
C THR A 111 3.76 -4.38 -18.78
N ASN A 112 3.55 -3.28 -18.05
CA ASN A 112 4.46 -2.13 -18.01
C ASN A 112 5.15 -1.95 -16.65
N LEU A 113 5.78 -3.00 -16.10
CA LEU A 113 6.75 -2.85 -15.01
C LEU A 113 8.03 -2.19 -15.54
N ASN A 114 7.94 -0.90 -15.88
CA ASN A 114 9.02 -0.09 -16.43
C ASN A 114 9.95 0.39 -15.30
N LEU A 115 10.51 -0.56 -14.55
CA LEU A 115 11.45 -0.26 -13.48
C LEU A 115 12.78 0.21 -14.10
N PRO A 116 13.41 1.28 -13.59
CA PRO A 116 14.65 1.84 -14.15
C PRO A 116 15.76 0.79 -14.35
N TRP A 117 15.81 -0.23 -13.50
CA TRP A 117 16.82 -1.29 -13.49
C TRP A 117 16.44 -2.53 -14.32
N MET A 118 15.27 -2.57 -14.95
CA MET A 118 14.83 -3.68 -15.82
C MET A 118 14.89 -3.33 -17.32
N LYS A 119 15.30 -2.10 -17.67
CA LYS A 119 15.60 -1.73 -19.05
C LYS A 119 16.92 -2.40 -19.46
N LYS A 120 16.86 -3.32 -20.42
CA LYS A 120 18.05 -3.82 -21.13
C LYS A 120 18.57 -2.78 -22.10
#